data_AF-Q3IJQ5-F1
#
_entry.id   AF-Q3IJQ5-F1
#
_cell.length_a   1.000
_cell.length_b   1.000
_cell.length_c   1.000
_cell.angle_alpha   90.00
_cell.angle_beta   90.00
_cell.angle_gamma   90.00
#
_symmetry.space_group_name_H-M   'P 1'
#
loop_
_entity.id
_entity.type
_entity.pdbx_description
1 polymer ?
#
loop_
_entity_poly.entity_id
_entity_poly.type
_entity_poly.pdbx_seq_one_letter_code
_entity_poly.pdbx_strand_id
1 'polypeptide(L)'
;MISISETAQAHFAKLLADQAQQTNIRVFVVNPGTSQAECGVSYCPEDAVEDSDIRLNFNGFDGVVDAESAPFLEDAEIDFVTDKMGTQLTLKAPNAKARKISGDASLNERVQHMLETEVNPQLANHGGQVSLVEITAAGIAVLQFGGGCNGCSMIDVTLKEGIEKEMIEKFEEITGVADITEHQAGDHSYY
;
A
#
# COMPACT_ATOMS: atom_id res chain seq x y z
N MET A 1 9.29 -5.62 13.80
CA MET A 1 8.27 -5.35 14.84
C MET A 1 8.38 -3.88 15.24
N ILE A 2 7.26 -3.22 15.56
CA ILE A 2 7.24 -1.77 15.86
C ILE A 2 7.95 -1.48 17.18
N SER A 3 8.77 -0.43 17.21
CA SER A 3 9.34 0.14 18.43
C SER A 3 8.73 1.51 18.71
N ILE A 4 8.44 1.79 19.99
CA ILE A 4 7.96 3.09 20.44
C ILE A 4 8.93 3.56 21.53
N SER A 5 9.53 4.73 21.36
CA SER A 5 10.48 5.28 22.34
C SER A 5 9.80 5.54 23.69
N GLU A 6 10.57 5.56 24.79
CA GLU A 6 10.01 5.84 26.12
C GLU A 6 9.30 7.21 26.18
N THR A 7 9.83 8.21 25.49
CA THR A 7 9.21 9.55 25.42
C THR A 7 7.88 9.51 24.66
N ALA A 8 7.80 8.75 23.57
CA ALA A 8 6.55 8.54 22.84
C ALA A 8 5.53 7.73 23.65
N GLN A 9 5.97 6.67 24.35
CA GLN A 9 5.08 5.89 25.22
C GLN A 9 4.49 6.74 26.34
N ALA A 10 5.31 7.55 27.02
CA ALA A 10 4.85 8.48 28.04
C ALA A 10 3.86 9.52 27.48
N HIS A 11 4.09 9.98 26.25
CA HIS A 11 3.18 10.90 25.58
C HIS A 11 1.82 10.23 25.29
N PHE A 12 1.81 9.02 24.74
CA PHE A 12 0.58 8.28 24.49
C PHE A 12 -0.18 7.95 25.77
N ALA A 13 0.50 7.49 26.83
CA ALA A 13 -0.14 7.24 28.12
C ALA A 13 -0.82 8.50 28.67
N LYS A 14 -0.21 9.68 28.48
CA LYS A 14 -0.82 10.96 28.84
C LYS A 14 -2.06 11.27 27.99
N LEU A 15 -2.01 11.05 26.68
CA LEU A 15 -3.15 11.27 25.78
C LEU A 15 -4.32 10.35 26.11
N LEU A 16 -4.03 9.09 26.43
CA LEU A 16 -5.04 8.08 26.78
C LEU A 16 -5.69 8.32 28.15
N ALA A 17 -5.04 9.04 29.07
CA ALA A 17 -5.62 9.36 30.37
C ALA A 17 -6.91 10.19 30.27
N ASP A 18 -7.09 10.93 29.18
CA ASP A 18 -8.29 11.72 28.89
C ASP A 18 -9.33 10.95 28.05
N GLN A 19 -9.04 9.71 27.66
CA GLN A 19 -9.94 8.86 26.86
C GLN A 19 -10.74 7.89 27.74
N ALA A 20 -11.71 7.21 27.12
CA ALA A 20 -12.45 6.14 27.79
C ALA A 20 -11.51 5.02 28.26
N GLN A 21 -11.88 4.33 29.36
CA GLN A 21 -11.12 3.18 29.85
C GLN A 21 -10.93 2.13 28.74
N GLN A 22 -9.74 1.51 28.72
CA GLN A 22 -9.34 0.50 27.73
C GLN A 22 -9.20 1.02 26.29
N THR A 23 -9.08 2.34 26.11
CA THR A 23 -8.67 2.87 24.80
C THR A 23 -7.19 2.58 24.56
N ASN A 24 -6.88 2.00 23.41
CA ASN A 24 -5.55 1.62 22.96
C ASN A 24 -5.02 2.60 21.90
N ILE A 25 -3.77 2.42 21.46
CA ILE A 25 -3.23 3.12 20.29
C ILE A 25 -3.17 2.15 19.12
N ARG A 26 -3.89 2.44 18.03
CA ARG A 26 -3.73 1.69 16.78
C ARG A 26 -2.63 2.32 15.93
N VAL A 27 -1.73 1.50 15.39
CA VAL A 27 -0.74 1.88 14.38
C VAL A 27 -1.10 1.15 13.10
N PHE A 28 -1.21 1.88 11.99
CA PHE A 28 -1.71 1.34 10.73
C PHE A 28 -0.97 1.95 9.53
N VAL A 29 -1.09 1.29 8.38
CA VAL A 29 -0.63 1.78 7.08
C VAL A 29 -1.83 1.90 6.15
N VAL A 30 -2.07 3.10 5.63
CA VAL A 30 -3.03 3.35 4.55
C VAL A 30 -2.33 3.04 3.23
N ASN A 31 -3.02 2.32 2.34
CA ASN A 31 -2.49 1.88 1.03
C ASN A 31 -1.16 1.10 1.16
N PRO A 32 -1.09 0.07 2.02
CA PRO A 32 0.15 -0.66 2.28
C PRO A 32 0.74 -1.27 0.99
N GLY A 33 2.07 -1.21 0.86
CA GLY A 33 2.78 -1.77 -0.28
C GLY A 33 2.66 -0.98 -1.58
N THR A 34 1.98 0.17 -1.56
CA THR A 34 1.91 1.09 -2.70
C THR A 34 2.96 2.20 -2.60
N SER A 35 3.12 2.97 -3.68
CA SER A 35 3.93 4.20 -3.66
C SER A 35 3.33 5.30 -2.76
N GLN A 36 2.01 5.23 -2.54
CA GLN A 36 1.21 6.16 -1.75
C GLN A 36 1.02 5.72 -0.30
N ALA A 37 1.77 4.71 0.17
CA ALA A 37 1.59 4.23 1.53
C ALA A 37 1.86 5.34 2.56
N GLU A 38 0.94 5.50 3.51
CA GLU A 38 1.00 6.47 4.59
C GLU A 38 0.82 5.77 5.92
N CYS A 39 1.62 6.13 6.93
CA CYS A 39 1.55 5.51 8.24
C CYS A 39 0.87 6.46 9.22
N GLY A 40 0.02 5.90 10.07
CA GLY A 40 -0.78 6.68 11.03
C GLY A 40 -0.85 6.03 12.40
N VAL A 41 -1.28 6.85 13.36
CA VAL A 41 -1.71 6.40 14.68
C VAL A 41 -3.09 6.95 14.98
N SER A 42 -3.91 6.18 15.68
CA SER A 42 -5.24 6.60 16.11
C SER A 42 -5.60 6.00 17.47
N TYR A 43 -6.62 6.56 18.11
CA TYR A 43 -7.24 5.91 19.26
C TYR A 43 -8.05 4.70 18.80
N CYS A 44 -7.92 3.60 19.53
CA CYS A 44 -8.63 2.35 19.28
C CYS A 44 -9.33 1.91 20.56
N PRO A 45 -10.60 2.29 20.76
CA PRO A 45 -11.43 1.75 21.83
C PRO A 45 -11.47 0.22 21.79
N GLU A 46 -11.70 -0.40 22.95
CA GLU A 46 -11.67 -1.86 23.08
C GLU A 46 -12.71 -2.58 22.18
N ASP A 47 -13.85 -1.95 21.89
CA ASP A 47 -14.89 -2.48 20.99
C ASP A 47 -14.55 -2.32 19.50
N ALA A 48 -13.51 -1.55 19.17
CA ALA A 48 -12.98 -1.40 17.83
C ALA A 48 -11.76 -2.31 17.55
N VAL A 49 -11.34 -3.11 18.54
CA VAL A 49 -10.28 -4.11 18.34
C VAL A 49 -10.89 -5.35 17.68
N GLU A 50 -10.26 -5.81 16.61
CA GLU A 50 -10.67 -7.01 15.89
C GLU A 50 -9.90 -8.25 16.38
N ASP A 51 -10.48 -9.43 16.21
CA ASP A 51 -9.84 -10.70 16.60
C ASP A 51 -8.54 -10.98 15.82
N SER A 52 -8.42 -10.40 14.62
CA SER A 52 -7.24 -10.49 13.75
C SER A 52 -6.13 -9.52 14.14
N ASP A 53 -6.40 -8.56 15.04
CA ASP A 53 -5.43 -7.54 15.42
C ASP A 53 -4.29 -8.14 16.25
N ILE A 54 -3.08 -7.63 15.99
CA ILE A 54 -1.90 -7.93 16.79
C ILE A 54 -1.82 -6.91 17.91
N ARG A 55 -1.90 -7.37 19.16
CA ARG A 55 -1.66 -6.54 20.34
C ARG A 55 -0.18 -6.54 20.73
N LEU A 56 0.35 -5.36 21.01
CA LEU A 56 1.72 -5.11 21.44
C LEU A 56 1.70 -4.38 22.78
N ASN A 57 2.27 -4.97 23.83
CA ASN A 57 2.27 -4.33 25.14
C ASN A 57 3.37 -3.24 25.22
N PHE A 58 2.98 -2.04 25.62
CA PHE A 58 3.88 -0.94 25.92
C PHE A 58 3.68 -0.45 27.35
N ASN A 59 4.53 0.47 27.80
CA ASN A 59 4.43 1.02 29.15
C ASN A 59 3.22 1.95 29.26
N GLY A 60 2.16 1.43 29.89
CA GLY A 60 0.94 2.19 30.23
C GLY A 60 -0.20 2.09 29.22
N PHE A 61 -0.02 1.36 28.11
CA PHE A 61 -1.06 1.12 27.11
C PHE A 61 -0.71 -0.09 26.23
N ASP A 62 -1.71 -0.63 25.55
CA ASP A 62 -1.49 -1.59 24.47
C ASP A 62 -1.52 -0.88 23.11
N GLY A 63 -0.58 -1.24 22.25
CA GLY A 63 -0.60 -0.96 20.83
C GLY A 63 -1.41 -2.02 20.10
N VAL A 64 -2.13 -1.61 19.06
CA VAL A 64 -2.94 -2.48 18.20
C VAL A 64 -2.50 -2.28 16.77
N VAL A 65 -2.32 -3.36 16.02
CA VAL A 65 -1.95 -3.31 14.60
C VAL A 65 -2.80 -4.31 13.83
N ASP A 66 -3.48 -3.85 12.78
CA ASP A 66 -4.24 -4.74 11.92
C ASP A 66 -3.31 -5.68 11.13
N ALA A 67 -3.81 -6.86 10.82
CA ALA A 67 -3.04 -7.90 10.14
C ALA A 67 -2.52 -7.47 8.76
N GLU A 68 -3.20 -6.56 8.07
CA GLU A 68 -2.82 -6.04 6.76
C GLU A 68 -1.62 -5.09 6.86
N SER A 69 -1.59 -4.23 7.87
CA SER A 69 -0.52 -3.27 8.12
C SER A 69 0.72 -3.91 8.75
N ALA A 70 0.57 -5.00 9.50
CA ALA A 70 1.64 -5.60 10.28
C ALA A 70 2.93 -5.91 9.49
N PRO A 71 2.89 -6.50 8.27
CA PRO A 71 4.08 -6.76 7.46
C PRO A 71 4.83 -5.48 7.05
N PHE A 72 4.09 -4.38 6.87
CA PHE A 72 4.61 -3.09 6.39
C PHE A 72 5.17 -2.22 7.53
N LEU A 73 4.80 -2.55 8.76
CA LEU A 73 5.28 -1.90 9.99
C LEU A 73 6.47 -2.65 10.61
N GLU A 74 7.07 -3.60 9.88
CA GLU A 74 8.36 -4.16 10.27
C GLU A 74 9.42 -3.06 10.33
N ASP A 75 10.21 -3.06 11.41
CA ASP A 75 11.18 -2.02 11.77
C ASP A 75 10.63 -0.59 11.83
N ALA A 76 9.31 -0.42 12.04
CA ALA A 76 8.76 0.88 12.29
C ALA A 76 9.16 1.43 13.67
N GLU A 77 9.42 2.74 13.73
CA GLU A 77 9.79 3.46 14.94
C GLU A 77 8.85 4.65 15.15
N ILE A 78 8.28 4.76 16.35
CA ILE A 78 7.56 5.94 16.80
C ILE A 78 8.38 6.63 17.88
N ASP A 79 8.69 7.91 17.65
CA ASP A 79 9.43 8.73 18.59
C ASP A 79 8.71 10.06 18.85
N PHE A 80 8.94 10.63 20.03
CA PHE A 80 8.38 11.91 20.43
C PHE A 80 9.52 12.81 20.90
N VAL A 81 9.83 13.81 20.07
CA VAL A 81 10.89 14.76 20.30
C VAL A 81 10.29 16.06 20.81
N THR A 82 10.83 16.55 21.92
CA THR A 82 10.53 17.88 22.44
C THR A 82 11.77 18.74 22.34
N ASP A 83 11.71 19.81 21.56
CA ASP A 83 12.79 20.77 21.39
C ASP A 83 12.33 22.21 21.66
N LYS A 84 13.15 23.20 21.29
CA LYS A 84 12.84 24.61 21.50
C LYS A 84 11.74 25.14 20.56
N MET A 85 11.49 24.47 19.44
CA MET A 85 10.48 24.84 18.43
C MET A 85 9.14 24.18 18.70
N GLY A 86 9.10 23.08 19.46
CA GLY A 86 7.87 22.49 19.95
C GLY A 86 8.01 21.01 20.26
N THR A 87 6.87 20.32 20.21
CA THR A 87 6.79 18.87 20.37
C THR A 87 6.36 18.24 19.07
N GLN A 88 7.07 17.21 18.62
CA GLN A 88 6.76 16.48 17.40
C GLN A 88 6.78 14.98 17.64
N LEU A 89 5.66 14.33 17.33
CA LEU A 89 5.58 12.88 17.16
C LEU A 89 6.06 12.53 15.74
N THR A 90 6.96 11.57 15.62
CA THR A 90 7.46 11.07 14.35
C THR A 90 7.20 9.58 14.28
N LEU A 91 6.59 9.12 13.19
CA LEU A 91 6.43 7.71 12.85
C LEU A 91 7.24 7.45 11.58
N LYS A 92 8.24 6.57 11.68
CA LYS A 92 9.05 6.10 10.55
C LYS A 92 8.72 4.64 10.33
N ALA A 93 8.29 4.27 9.13
CA ALA A 93 8.11 2.89 8.74
C ALA A 93 8.90 2.65 7.45
N PRO A 94 10.15 2.15 7.54
CA PRO A 94 11.03 2.02 6.39
C PRO A 94 10.49 1.06 5.32
N ASN A 95 9.66 0.11 5.74
CA ASN A 95 9.07 -0.93 4.90
C ASN A 95 7.62 -0.64 4.48
N ALA A 96 7.07 0.53 4.83
CA ALA A 96 5.67 0.82 4.55
C ALA A 96 5.40 1.04 3.06
N LYS A 97 6.35 1.69 2.38
CA LYS A 97 6.29 1.92 0.94
C LYS A 97 6.89 0.74 0.19
N ALA A 98 6.40 0.54 -1.02
CA ALA A 98 6.99 -0.43 -1.92
C ALA A 98 8.52 -0.25 -2.05
N ARG A 99 9.22 -1.38 -2.26
CA ARG A 99 10.68 -1.40 -2.44
C ARG A 99 11.10 -0.36 -3.48
N LYS A 100 12.03 0.53 -3.11
CA LYS A 100 12.64 1.43 -4.10
C LYS A 100 13.41 0.61 -5.13
N ILE A 101 12.99 0.72 -6.39
CA ILE A 101 13.75 0.24 -7.54
C ILE A 101 15.07 1.02 -7.63
N SER A 102 16.18 0.33 -7.89
CA SER A 102 17.48 0.98 -8.05
C SER A 102 17.53 1.83 -9.33
N GLY A 103 18.38 2.86 -9.34
CA GLY A 103 18.49 3.76 -10.49
C GLY A 103 19.04 3.11 -11.77
N ASP A 104 19.62 1.92 -11.66
CA ASP A 104 20.14 1.09 -12.74
C ASP A 104 19.22 -0.07 -13.14
N ALA A 105 18.01 -0.14 -12.56
CA ALA A 105 17.06 -1.20 -12.87
C ALA A 105 16.63 -1.18 -14.34
N SER A 106 16.45 -2.38 -14.88
CA SER A 106 16.00 -2.57 -16.25
C SER A 106 14.58 -2.04 -16.46
N LEU A 107 14.24 -1.72 -17.71
CA LEU A 107 12.89 -1.28 -18.08
C LEU A 107 11.81 -2.27 -17.60
N ASN A 108 12.05 -3.58 -17.75
CA ASN A 108 11.13 -4.62 -17.28
C ASN A 108 10.87 -4.52 -15.78
N GLU A 109 11.93 -4.35 -14.96
CA GLU A 109 11.79 -4.21 -13.51
C GLU A 109 11.03 -2.94 -13.12
N ARG A 110 11.31 -1.82 -13.80
CA ARG A 110 10.60 -0.55 -13.54
C ARG A 110 9.10 -0.66 -13.90
N VAL A 111 8.78 -1.26 -15.04
CA VAL A 111 7.39 -1.46 -15.48
C VAL A 111 6.68 -2.42 -14.54
N GLN A 112 7.29 -3.55 -14.21
CA GLN A 112 6.72 -4.51 -13.27
C GLN A 112 6.46 -3.87 -11.90
N HIS A 113 7.38 -3.03 -11.42
CA HIS A 113 7.18 -2.30 -10.17
C HIS A 113 6.00 -1.33 -10.22
N MET A 114 5.83 -0.59 -11.32
CA MET A 114 4.66 0.28 -11.51
C MET A 114 3.36 -0.53 -11.51
N LEU A 115 3.36 -1.69 -12.17
CA LEU A 115 2.20 -2.58 -12.15
C LEU A 115 1.88 -3.06 -10.73
N GLU A 116 2.87 -3.50 -9.97
CA GLU A 116 2.70 -4.01 -8.61
C GLU A 116 2.26 -2.93 -7.61
N THR A 117 2.73 -1.71 -7.76
CA THR A 117 2.63 -0.69 -6.71
C THR A 117 1.62 0.41 -6.99
N GLU A 118 1.17 0.53 -8.24
CA GLU A 118 0.25 1.58 -8.68
C GLU A 118 -0.99 1.00 -9.37
N VAL A 119 -0.82 0.02 -10.27
CA VAL A 119 -1.93 -0.52 -11.08
C VAL A 119 -2.69 -1.63 -10.34
N ASN A 120 -2.00 -2.69 -9.92
CA ASN A 120 -2.61 -3.85 -9.28
C ASN A 120 -3.38 -3.52 -8.00
N PRO A 121 -2.96 -2.58 -7.14
CA PRO A 121 -3.77 -2.17 -6.00
C PRO A 121 -5.14 -1.62 -6.43
N GLN A 122 -5.21 -0.91 -7.56
CA GLN A 122 -6.48 -0.39 -8.09
C GLN A 122 -7.33 -1.51 -8.70
N LEU A 123 -6.71 -2.44 -9.45
CA LEU A 123 -7.42 -3.57 -10.05
C LEU A 123 -7.93 -4.56 -8.98
N ALA A 124 -7.17 -4.75 -7.90
CA ALA A 124 -7.52 -5.67 -6.81
C ALA A 124 -8.83 -5.27 -6.11
N ASN A 125 -9.15 -3.98 -6.06
CA ASN A 125 -10.46 -3.50 -5.56
C ASN A 125 -11.65 -4.03 -6.39
N HIS A 126 -11.39 -4.43 -7.63
CA HIS A 126 -12.36 -5.05 -8.53
C HIS A 126 -12.09 -6.56 -8.73
N GLY A 127 -11.26 -7.16 -7.87
CA GLY A 127 -10.88 -8.57 -7.91
C GLY A 127 -9.96 -8.93 -9.08
N GLY A 128 -9.36 -7.94 -9.74
CA GLY A 128 -8.51 -8.11 -10.91
C GLY A 128 -7.02 -7.93 -10.62
N GLN A 129 -6.20 -8.33 -11.58
CA GLN A 129 -4.75 -8.10 -11.58
C GLN A 129 -4.21 -8.07 -13.01
N VAL A 130 -3.00 -7.55 -13.17
CA VAL A 130 -2.24 -7.55 -14.42
C VAL A 130 -0.76 -7.84 -14.14
N SER A 131 -0.13 -8.55 -15.07
CA SER A 131 1.31 -8.84 -15.05
C SER A 131 1.96 -8.51 -16.38
N LEU A 132 3.22 -8.08 -16.34
CA LEU A 132 4.06 -7.92 -17.51
C LEU A 132 4.53 -9.29 -18.02
N VAL A 133 4.35 -9.54 -19.31
CA VAL A 133 4.81 -10.75 -20.01
C VAL A 133 6.16 -10.49 -20.65
N GLU A 134 6.23 -9.43 -21.46
CA GLU A 134 7.45 -9.00 -22.13
C GLU A 134 7.35 -7.53 -22.55
N ILE A 135 8.49 -6.93 -22.91
CA ILE A 135 8.53 -5.68 -23.63
C ILE A 135 9.21 -5.96 -24.97
N THR A 136 8.47 -5.76 -26.05
CA THR A 136 8.98 -6.03 -27.40
C THR A 136 10.07 -5.04 -27.79
N ALA A 137 10.87 -5.39 -28.79
CA ALA A 137 11.89 -4.48 -29.34
C ALA A 137 11.32 -3.17 -29.93
N ALA A 138 10.00 -3.12 -30.21
CA ALA A 138 9.31 -1.92 -30.68
C ALA A 138 8.83 -0.99 -29.54
N GLY A 139 9.06 -1.37 -28.26
CA GLY A 139 8.60 -0.62 -27.09
C GLY A 139 7.16 -0.95 -26.67
N ILE A 140 6.58 -2.05 -27.15
CA ILE A 140 5.24 -2.48 -26.72
C ILE A 140 5.35 -3.34 -25.47
N ALA A 141 4.73 -2.90 -24.36
CA ALA A 141 4.58 -3.69 -23.15
C ALA A 141 3.41 -4.67 -23.32
N VAL A 142 3.71 -5.96 -23.26
CA VAL A 142 2.74 -7.04 -23.40
C VAL A 142 2.29 -7.45 -22.01
N LEU A 143 1.00 -7.30 -21.74
CA LEU A 143 0.37 -7.53 -20.45
C LEU A 143 -0.57 -8.74 -20.49
N GLN A 144 -0.71 -9.39 -19.35
CA GLN A 144 -1.68 -10.44 -19.12
C GLN A 144 -2.53 -10.09 -17.91
N PHE A 145 -3.84 -10.04 -18.09
CA PHE A 145 -4.82 -9.78 -17.04
C PHE A 145 -5.31 -11.09 -16.42
N GLY A 146 -5.65 -11.01 -15.14
CA GLY A 146 -6.19 -12.11 -14.35
C GLY A 146 -7.27 -11.65 -13.39
N GLY A 147 -7.92 -12.62 -12.76
CA GLY A 147 -9.03 -12.36 -11.83
C GLY A 147 -10.26 -11.76 -12.53
N GLY A 148 -10.96 -10.86 -11.84
CA GLY A 148 -12.17 -10.19 -12.31
C GLY A 148 -11.98 -9.30 -13.55
N CYS A 149 -10.72 -9.03 -13.96
CA CYS A 149 -10.44 -8.35 -15.21
C CYS A 149 -10.64 -9.23 -16.45
N ASN A 150 -10.62 -10.56 -16.32
CA ASN A 150 -10.81 -11.46 -17.44
C ASN A 150 -12.29 -11.53 -17.83
N GLY A 151 -12.68 -10.79 -18.88
CA GLY A 151 -14.06 -10.69 -19.35
C GLY A 151 -14.83 -9.45 -18.87
N CYS A 152 -14.17 -8.46 -18.27
CA CYS A 152 -14.79 -7.17 -17.95
C CYS A 152 -14.96 -6.32 -19.22
N SER A 153 -16.17 -5.81 -19.46
CA SER A 153 -16.49 -4.96 -20.63
C SER A 153 -15.69 -3.65 -20.69
N MET A 154 -15.14 -3.20 -19.57
CA MET A 154 -14.33 -1.98 -19.47
C MET A 154 -12.83 -2.22 -19.61
N ILE A 155 -12.37 -3.45 -19.88
CA ILE A 155 -10.94 -3.76 -19.92
C ILE A 155 -10.17 -2.93 -20.96
N ASP A 156 -10.78 -2.68 -22.13
CA ASP A 156 -10.17 -1.86 -23.18
C ASP A 156 -9.92 -0.42 -22.72
N VAL A 157 -10.82 0.13 -21.90
CA VAL A 157 -10.68 1.48 -21.33
C VAL A 157 -9.61 1.49 -20.25
N THR A 158 -9.63 0.52 -19.34
CA THR A 158 -8.58 0.37 -18.31
C THR A 158 -7.19 0.22 -18.94
N LEU A 159 -7.09 -0.54 -20.03
CA LEU A 159 -5.85 -0.72 -20.77
C LEU A 159 -5.39 0.59 -21.42
N LYS A 160 -6.22 1.17 -22.30
CA LYS A 160 -5.80 2.31 -23.13
C LYS A 160 -5.75 3.63 -22.37
N GLU A 161 -6.77 3.93 -21.57
CA GLU A 161 -6.89 5.22 -20.91
C GLU A 161 -6.22 5.25 -19.53
N GLY A 162 -6.04 4.08 -18.91
CA GLY A 162 -5.32 3.92 -17.65
C GLY A 162 -3.86 3.55 -17.88
N ILE A 163 -3.62 2.27 -18.11
CA ILE A 163 -2.28 1.68 -18.02
C ILE A 163 -1.35 2.18 -19.14
N GLU A 164 -1.82 2.18 -20.39
CA GLU A 164 -1.03 2.58 -21.55
C GLU A 164 -0.61 4.05 -21.46
N LYS A 165 -1.55 4.94 -21.16
CA LYS A 165 -1.27 6.36 -20.97
C LYS A 165 -0.22 6.57 -19.89
N GLU A 166 -0.39 5.95 -18.72
CA GLU A 166 0.53 6.13 -17.60
C GLU A 166 1.92 5.55 -17.90
N MET A 167 2.01 4.39 -18.57
CA MET A 167 3.29 3.82 -18.97
C MET A 167 4.03 4.71 -19.97
N ILE A 168 3.35 5.23 -20.99
CA ILE A 168 3.97 6.12 -22.00
C ILE A 168 4.43 7.43 -21.35
N GLU A 169 3.69 7.96 -20.38
CA GLU A 169 4.08 9.17 -19.64
C GLU A 169 5.30 8.94 -18.73
N LYS A 170 5.45 7.75 -18.15
CA LYS A 170 6.54 7.41 -17.20
C LYS A 170 7.78 6.82 -17.84
N PHE A 171 7.64 6.14 -18.97
CA PHE A 171 8.72 5.37 -19.60
C PHE A 171 8.87 5.77 -21.06
N GLU A 172 9.94 6.50 -21.37
CA GLU A 172 10.23 6.96 -22.74
C GLU A 172 10.44 5.80 -23.73
N GLU A 173 10.80 4.63 -23.22
CA GLU A 173 11.03 3.42 -24.00
C GLU A 173 9.71 2.70 -24.38
N ILE A 174 8.59 3.04 -23.74
CA ILE A 174 7.28 2.44 -24.02
C ILE A 174 6.52 3.27 -25.05
N THR A 175 6.10 2.60 -26.13
CA THR A 175 5.35 3.21 -27.25
C THR A 175 3.91 2.75 -27.32
N GLY A 176 3.54 1.75 -26.53
CA GLY A 176 2.17 1.23 -26.45
C GLY A 176 2.07 0.01 -25.55
N VAL A 177 0.84 -0.46 -25.37
CA VAL A 177 0.53 -1.64 -24.56
C VAL A 177 -0.30 -2.63 -25.39
N ALA A 178 -0.03 -3.92 -25.22
CA ALA A 178 -0.81 -5.00 -25.81
C ALA A 178 -1.29 -5.95 -24.72
N ASP A 179 -2.49 -6.49 -24.90
CA ASP A 179 -3.06 -7.52 -24.02
C ASP A 179 -3.06 -8.88 -24.74
N ILE A 180 -2.57 -9.93 -24.08
CA ILE A 180 -2.56 -11.30 -24.60
C ILE A 180 -3.61 -12.21 -23.94
N THR A 181 -4.46 -11.66 -23.08
CA THR A 181 -5.48 -12.41 -22.37
C THR A 181 -6.58 -12.84 -23.35
N GLU A 182 -6.89 -14.14 -23.38
CA GLU A 182 -8.09 -14.63 -24.08
C GLU A 182 -9.33 -14.25 -23.27
N HIS A 183 -9.85 -13.05 -23.50
CA HIS A 183 -11.07 -12.57 -22.85
C HIS A 183 -12.26 -13.40 -23.32
N GLN A 184 -12.78 -14.24 -22.43
CA GLN A 184 -14.06 -14.88 -22.65
C GLN A 184 -15.16 -13.86 -22.37
N ALA A 185 -15.93 -13.49 -23.40
CA ALA A 185 -17.15 -12.70 -23.22
C ALA A 185 -18.18 -13.53 -22.42
N GLY A 186 -18.18 -13.37 -21.10
CA GLY A 186 -19.18 -13.95 -20.20
C GLY A 186 -20.33 -12.97 -19.92
N ASP A 187 -21.49 -13.50 -19.53
CA ASP A 187 -22.76 -12.80 -19.24
C ASP A 187 -22.71 -11.72 -18.14
N HIS A 188 -21.53 -11.40 -17.60
CA HIS A 188 -21.30 -10.35 -16.61
C HIS A 188 -20.77 -9.04 -17.23
N SER A 189 -20.92 -8.85 -18.54
CA SER A 189 -20.78 -7.54 -19.17
C SER A 189 -21.97 -6.65 -18.78
N TYR A 190 -21.90 -6.06 -17.59
CA TYR A 190 -22.86 -5.03 -17.18
C TYR A 190 -22.75 -3.84 -18.14
N TYR A 191 -23.82 -3.62 -18.90
CA TYR A 191 -24.22 -2.34 -19.46
C TYR A 191 -25.16 -1.62 -18.48
#